data_AF-A0AAW5PDD6-F1
#
_entry.id   AF-A0AAW5PDD6-F1
#
_cell.length_a   1.000
_cell.length_b   1.000
_cell.length_c   1.000
_cell.angle_alpha   90.00
_cell.angle_beta   90.00
_cell.angle_gamma   90.00
#
_symmetry.space_group_name_H-M   'P 1'
#
loop_
_entity.id
_entity.type
_entity.pdbx_description
1 polymer ?
#
loop_
_entity_poly.entity_id
_entity_poly.type
_entity_poly.pdbx_seq_one_letter_code
_entity_poly.pdbx_strand_id
1 'polypeptide(L)'
;MHAQTRRTSSVEPALIDAWERLQVHYARHRNAAPFWDAYQAIQDELTRSHPDHHVVVCNRLATLAERLGVVHHAQLLGERRGERRHTGSTSP
;
A
#
# COMPACT_ATOMS: atom_id res chain seq x y z
N MET A 1 21.10 -8.77 9.63
CA MET A 1 19.68 -8.48 9.38
C MET A 1 19.51 -7.42 8.27
N HIS A 2 19.88 -7.68 7.01
CA HIS A 2 19.74 -6.69 5.92
C HIS A 2 19.40 -7.36 4.57
N ALA A 3 18.17 -7.88 4.44
CA ALA A 3 17.67 -8.39 3.15
C ALA A 3 16.47 -7.60 2.61
N GLN A 4 15.76 -6.83 3.43
CA GLN A 4 14.64 -5.99 2.98
C GLN A 4 15.08 -4.74 2.20
N THR A 5 16.27 -4.21 2.48
CA THR A 5 16.64 -2.83 2.08
C THR A 5 16.87 -2.64 0.58
N ARG A 6 17.14 -3.71 -0.19
CA ARG A 6 17.31 -3.64 -1.66
C ARG A 6 16.02 -3.77 -2.46
N ARG A 7 14.95 -4.31 -1.87
CA ARG A 7 13.68 -4.58 -2.57
C ARG A 7 12.74 -3.38 -2.59
N THR A 8 12.75 -2.55 -1.56
CA THR A 8 11.91 -1.34 -1.50
C THR A 8 12.52 -0.15 -2.26
N SER A 9 13.84 -0.14 -2.46
CA SER A 9 14.57 0.98 -3.07
C SER A 9 14.11 1.33 -4.49
N SER A 10 13.56 0.36 -5.23
CA SER A 10 13.07 0.58 -6.60
C SER A 10 11.74 1.33 -6.65
N VAL A 11 10.93 1.23 -5.60
CA VAL A 11 9.55 1.78 -5.55
C VAL A 11 9.48 3.10 -4.78
N GLU A 12 10.45 3.34 -3.89
CA GLU A 12 10.51 4.52 -3.02
C GLU A 12 10.34 5.86 -3.78
N PRO A 13 11.02 6.11 -4.91
CA PRO A 13 10.87 7.38 -5.62
C PRO A 13 9.47 7.58 -6.20
N ALA A 14 8.87 6.52 -6.75
CA ALA A 14 7.53 6.57 -7.31
C ALA A 14 6.47 6.75 -6.22
N LEU A 15 6.70 6.18 -5.03
CA LEU A 15 5.85 6.42 -3.87
C LEU A 15 5.91 7.86 -3.39
N ILE A 16 7.10 8.48 -3.40
CA ILE A 16 7.26 9.89 -3.00
C ILE A 16 6.50 10.82 -3.96
N ASP A 17 6.65 10.64 -5.27
CA ASP A 17 5.92 11.44 -6.28
C ASP A 17 4.39 11.27 -6.17
N ALA A 18 3.93 10.01 -6.07
CA ALA A 18 2.53 9.70 -5.80
C ALA A 18 2.00 10.39 -4.53
N TRP A 19 2.84 10.53 -3.51
CA TRP A 19 2.51 11.20 -2.27
C TRP A 19 2.25 12.68 -2.43
N GLU A 20 3.13 13.37 -3.15
CA GLU A 20 3.02 14.80 -3.41
C GLU A 20 1.72 15.09 -4.17
N ARG A 21 1.44 14.28 -5.20
CA ARG A 21 0.20 14.35 -5.97
C ARG A 21 -1.03 14.17 -5.07
N LEU A 22 -1.04 13.16 -4.21
CA LEU A 22 -2.18 12.87 -3.34
C LEU A 22 -2.43 13.96 -2.29
N GLN A 23 -1.37 14.58 -1.76
CA GLN A 23 -1.49 15.73 -0.85
C GLN A 23 -2.11 16.95 -1.53
N VAL A 24 -1.77 17.22 -2.79
CA VAL A 24 -2.39 18.31 -3.57
C VAL A 24 -3.89 18.05 -3.75
N HIS A 25 -4.28 16.80 -4.07
CA HIS A 25 -5.69 16.42 -4.16
C HIS A 25 -6.41 16.54 -2.82
N TYR A 26 -5.77 16.15 -1.72
CA TYR A 26 -6.34 16.29 -0.38
C TYR A 26 -6.52 17.76 0.03
N ALA A 27 -5.54 18.63 -0.24
CA ALA A 27 -5.66 20.05 0.05
C ALA A 27 -6.86 20.69 -0.66
N ARG A 28 -7.17 20.22 -1.88
CA ARG A 28 -8.26 20.75 -2.70
C ARG A 28 -9.62 20.12 -2.40
N HIS A 29 -9.68 18.81 -2.19
CA HIS A 29 -10.93 18.04 -2.13
C HIS A 29 -11.22 17.43 -0.76
N ARG A 30 -10.24 17.41 0.15
CA ARG A 30 -10.29 16.74 1.45
C ARG A 30 -10.77 15.28 1.30
N ASN A 31 -11.66 14.81 2.17
CA ASN A 31 -12.25 13.48 2.12
C ASN A 31 -13.50 13.43 1.20
N ALA A 32 -13.41 13.96 -0.01
CA ALA A 32 -14.48 13.91 -0.99
C ALA A 32 -14.18 12.86 -2.08
N ALA A 33 -15.21 12.47 -2.85
CA ALA A 33 -15.06 11.51 -3.95
C ALA A 33 -13.86 11.78 -4.89
N PRO A 34 -13.56 13.04 -5.31
CA PRO A 34 -12.42 13.31 -6.18
C PRO A 34 -11.05 12.98 -5.57
N PHE A 35 -10.93 12.97 -4.24
CA PHE A 35 -9.70 12.51 -3.58
C PHE A 35 -9.57 11.00 -3.72
N TRP A 36 -10.67 10.26 -3.55
CA TRP A 36 -10.68 8.81 -3.68
C TRP A 36 -10.45 8.35 -5.12
N ASP A 37 -10.96 9.07 -6.10
CA ASP A 37 -10.68 8.82 -7.53
C ASP A 37 -9.17 8.95 -7.82
N ALA A 38 -8.54 10.02 -7.30
CA ALA A 38 -7.10 10.23 -7.45
C ALA A 38 -6.29 9.16 -6.70
N TYR A 39 -6.73 8.79 -5.50
CA TYR A 39 -6.12 7.71 -4.70
C TYR A 39 -6.12 6.38 -5.47
N GLN A 40 -7.26 6.00 -6.06
CA GLN A 40 -7.38 4.76 -6.85
C GLN A 40 -6.52 4.81 -8.11
N ALA A 41 -6.52 5.93 -8.84
CA ALA A 41 -5.70 6.09 -10.04
C ALA A 41 -4.20 5.91 -9.74
N ILE A 42 -3.73 6.49 -8.64
CA ILE A 42 -2.34 6.37 -8.16
C ILE A 42 -2.03 4.93 -7.73
N GLN A 43 -2.94 4.29 -7.00
CA GLN A 43 -2.79 2.89 -6.58
C GLN A 43 -2.64 1.96 -7.78
N ASP A 44 -3.47 2.14 -8.81
CA ASP A 44 -3.43 1.35 -10.05
C ASP A 44 -2.17 1.61 -10.88
N GLU A 45 -1.71 2.86 -10.95
CA GLU A 45 -0.46 3.25 -11.62
C GLU A 45 0.75 2.55 -10.97
N LEU A 46 0.86 2.63 -9.65
CA LEU A 46 1.96 2.03 -8.89
C LEU A 46 1.91 0.51 -8.91
N THR A 47 0.73 -0.08 -8.80
CA THR A 47 0.55 -1.54 -8.82
C THR A 47 0.88 -2.13 -10.19
N ARG A 48 0.53 -1.44 -11.28
CA ARG A 48 0.90 -1.85 -12.64
C ARG A 48 2.40 -1.74 -12.89
N SER A 49 3.03 -0.69 -12.36
CA SER A 49 4.48 -0.47 -12.54
C SER A 49 5.32 -1.40 -11.67
N HIS A 50 4.78 -1.83 -10.52
CA HIS A 50 5.49 -2.63 -9.53
C HIS A 50 4.60 -3.75 -8.95
N PRO A 51 4.22 -4.75 -9.76
CA PRO A 51 3.29 -5.80 -9.35
C PRO A 51 3.78 -6.61 -8.15
N ASP A 52 5.09 -6.84 -8.06
CA ASP A 52 5.75 -7.55 -6.94
C ASP A 52 5.66 -6.78 -5.61
N HIS A 53 5.37 -5.48 -5.65
CA HIS A 53 5.30 -4.59 -4.50
C HIS A 53 3.89 -4.11 -4.19
N HIS A 54 2.85 -4.67 -4.81
CA HIS A 54 1.47 -4.22 -4.63
C HIS A 54 1.04 -4.15 -3.15
N VAL A 55 1.40 -5.16 -2.33
CA VAL A 55 1.10 -5.15 -0.88
C VAL A 55 1.74 -3.96 -0.18
N VAL A 56 3.01 -3.67 -0.50
CA VAL A 56 3.75 -2.55 0.09
C VAL A 56 3.13 -1.22 -0.33
N VAL A 57 2.78 -1.07 -1.61
CA VAL A 57 2.12 0.11 -2.16
C VAL A 57 0.77 0.35 -1.48
N CYS A 58 -0.10 -0.65 -1.42
CA CYS A 58 -1.41 -0.56 -0.76
C CYS A 58 -1.28 -0.18 0.71
N ASN A 59 -0.37 -0.82 1.45
CA ASN A 59 -0.18 -0.57 2.87
C ASN A 59 0.34 0.84 3.14
N ARG A 60 1.24 1.34 2.29
CA ARG A 60 1.74 2.71 2.41
C ARG A 60 0.63 3.72 2.12
N LEU A 61 -0.09 3.58 1.01
CA LEU A 61 -1.21 4.45 0.69
C LEU A 61 -2.28 4.46 1.80
N ALA A 62 -2.61 3.30 2.37
CA ALA A 62 -3.57 3.21 3.48
C ALA A 62 -3.08 3.96 4.73
N THR A 63 -1.81 3.78 5.09
CA THR A 63 -1.18 4.50 6.23
C THR A 63 -1.21 6.02 6.01
N LEU A 64 -1.12 6.49 4.77
CA LEU A 64 -1.26 7.92 4.48
C LEU A 64 -2.66 8.41 4.71
N ALA A 65 -3.65 7.70 4.17
CA ALA A 65 -5.03 8.12 4.30
C ALA A 65 -5.38 8.28 5.79
N GLU A 66 -4.84 7.42 6.65
CA GLU A 66 -4.94 7.55 8.11
C GLU A 66 -4.23 8.80 8.63
N ARG A 67 -2.97 9.04 8.22
CA ARG A 67 -2.21 10.24 8.62
C ARG A 67 -2.82 11.56 8.18
N LEU A 68 -3.47 11.59 7.02
CA LEU A 68 -4.20 12.76 6.53
C LEU A 68 -5.54 12.96 7.27
N GLY A 69 -5.96 11.99 8.09
CA GLY A 69 -7.25 12.00 8.79
C GLY A 69 -8.43 11.68 7.85
N VAL A 70 -8.16 11.17 6.66
CA VAL A 70 -9.19 10.76 5.69
C VAL A 70 -9.85 9.46 6.14
N VAL A 71 -9.09 8.57 6.78
CA VAL A 71 -9.61 7.37 7.44
C VAL A 71 -9.18 7.35 8.91
N HIS A 72 -10.01 6.75 9.76
CA HIS A 72 -9.71 6.65 11.20
C HIS A 72 -8.71 5.54 11.53
N HIS A 73 -8.75 4.43 10.79
CA HIS A 73 -7.82 3.32 10.99
C HIS A 73 -7.53 2.60 9.68
N ALA A 74 -6.25 2.53 9.29
CA ALA A 74 -5.84 1.84 8.07
C ALA A 74 -5.72 0.34 8.29
N GLN A 75 -6.49 -0.46 7.56
CA GLN A 75 -6.31 -1.91 7.53
C GLN A 75 -5.16 -2.26 6.60
N LEU A 76 -4.06 -2.75 7.17
CA LEU A 76 -2.89 -3.17 6.41
C LEU A 76 -3.08 -4.62 5.93
N LEU A 77 -2.78 -4.85 4.65
CA LEU A 77 -2.71 -6.18 4.07
C LEU A 77 -1.49 -6.90 4.65
N GLY A 78 -1.71 -8.03 5.31
CA GLY A 78 -0.61 -8.91 5.71
C GLY A 78 0.02 -9.54 4.48
N GLU A 79 1.35 -9.64 4.44
CA GLU A 79 1.98 -10.64 3.59
C GLU A 79 1.35 -11.97 3.98
N ARG A 80 0.66 -12.62 3.06
CA ARG A 80 0.14 -13.97 3.27
C ARG A 80 1.37 -14.87 3.41
N ARG A 81 1.96 -14.95 4.61
CA ARG A 81 2.68 -16.16 5.01
C ARG A 81 1.64 -17.24 4.82
N GLY A 82 1.86 -18.07 3.81
CA GLY A 82 1.11 -19.29 3.60
C GLY A 82 1.34 -20.18 4.80
N GLU A 83 0.68 -19.89 5.92
CA GLU A 83 0.46 -20.83 6.99
C GLU A 83 -0.70 -21.73 6.54
N ARG A 84 -0.39 -22.57 5.57
CA ARG A 84 -0.94 -23.91 5.53
C ARG A 84 0.24 -24.87 5.63
N ARG A 85 0.88 -24.91 6.81
CA ARG A 85 1.32 -26.21 7.30
C ARG A 85 0.03 -26.98 7.60
N HIS A 86 -0.53 -27.62 6.57
CA HIS A 86 -1.21 -28.88 6.80
C HIS A 86 -0.11 -29.81 7.31
N THR A 87 0.11 -29.81 8.62
CA THR A 87 0.67 -30.99 9.26
C THR A 87 -0.36 -32.07 8.99
N GLY A 88 -0.09 -32.89 7.98
CA GLY A 88 -0.81 -34.15 7.81
C GLY A 88 -0.76 -34.85 9.14
N SER A 89 -1.90 -34.91 9.83
CA SER A 89 -2.10 -35.84 10.92
C SER A 89 -2.07 -37.22 10.31
N THR A 90 -0.87 -37.77 10.20
CA THR A 90 -0.69 -39.21 10.03
C THR A 90 -0.62 -39.78 11.43
N SER A 91 -1.72 -40.38 11.88
CA SER A 91 -1.77 -41.37 12.98
C SER A 91 -3.19 -41.95 13.07
N PRO A 92 -3.39 -43.21 13.48
CA PRO A 92 -2.44 -44.29 13.76
C PRO A 92 -2.44 -45.41 12.69
#